data_AF-A0A937XF50-F1
#
_entry.id   AF-A0A937XF50-F1
#
_cell.length_a   1.000
_cell.length_b   1.000
_cell.length_c   1.000
_cell.angle_alpha   90.00
_cell.angle_beta   90.00
_cell.angle_gamma   90.00
#
_symmetry.space_group_name_H-M   'P 1'
#
loop_
_entity.id
_entity.type
_entity.pdbx_description
1 polymer ?
#
loop_
_entity_poly.entity_id
_entity_poly.type
_entity_poly.pdbx_seq_one_letter_code
_entity_poly.pdbx_strand_id
1 'polypeptide(L)'
;MRTIAVVLLLFPVLALAQSCPGCPNSGKEAEPCHWLEVTGIVPDGPAARAGIRVGDALASYDGKPMGCRAELSAAQAAVQVDSVVASFRRGNKELNFVLPKGKLGIHFAEWMNDLRPDSGAKLIAGVPNLSWNEMNSFMGALQAVGHRIGDHSGYAFLSGVSGAAFRTQFFDTWCPSSPDATVGFDAGTAALKARGLDATWLHVSSDGKNKPQIVAAIKKSIDAGMPVLAIDLIETPEWGIIIGYQKNGEELLCRTYFDKRKGFDVARKFPFAVAILKREGKVPDDGASVKQGFRIVVENLTTPKYGEYYSGLVAFDKWMARLRDDDFTQLDSAKLSNVIQANYWTFSRLVADRKTGIEYLGIVAQQMPGLEAKTGAVAALYQREVEILEPLLEEMPCPGSVVPGWLWEKADRDKEISALAAARAIEEQALPLWKDLAKAK
;
A
#
# COMPACT_ATOMS: atom_id res chain seq x y z
N MET A 1 -17.65 -61.83 47.34
CA MET A 1 -17.78 -60.73 46.36
C MET A 1 -16.62 -59.78 46.56
N ARG A 2 -15.66 -59.76 45.63
CA ARG A 2 -14.48 -58.89 45.63
C ARG A 2 -14.71 -57.80 44.58
N THR A 3 -14.78 -56.54 44.99
CA THR A 3 -14.99 -55.40 44.09
C THR A 3 -13.62 -54.94 43.58
N ILE A 4 -13.43 -55.03 42.26
CA ILE A 4 -12.22 -54.59 41.55
C ILE A 4 -12.32 -53.07 41.35
N ALA A 5 -11.33 -52.34 41.84
CA ALA A 5 -11.16 -50.91 41.57
C ALA A 5 -10.54 -50.73 40.18
N VAL A 6 -11.26 -50.06 39.28
CA VAL A 6 -10.78 -49.66 37.95
C VAL A 6 -10.01 -48.34 38.10
N VAL A 7 -8.71 -48.38 37.84
CA VAL A 7 -7.84 -47.21 37.75
C VAL A 7 -8.10 -46.52 36.42
N LEU A 8 -8.73 -45.33 36.46
CA LEU A 8 -8.83 -44.44 35.31
C LEU A 8 -7.46 -43.77 35.07
N LEU A 9 -6.74 -44.24 34.04
CA LEU A 9 -5.56 -43.56 33.51
C LEU A 9 -6.02 -42.32 32.73
N LEU A 10 -5.79 -41.13 33.30
CA LEU A 10 -5.88 -39.86 32.60
C LEU A 10 -4.72 -39.76 31.61
N PHE A 11 -4.99 -39.99 30.33
CA PHE A 11 -4.09 -39.57 29.25
C PHE A 11 -4.12 -38.04 29.14
N PRO A 12 -2.97 -37.34 29.10
CA PRO A 12 -2.96 -35.93 28.76
C PRO A 12 -3.39 -35.80 27.30
N VAL A 13 -4.48 -35.07 27.07
CA VAL A 13 -4.86 -34.60 25.73
C VAL A 13 -3.76 -33.65 25.27
N LEU A 14 -2.80 -34.16 24.49
CA LEU A 14 -1.89 -33.30 23.73
C LEU A 14 -2.76 -32.51 22.75
N ALA A 15 -2.93 -31.22 23.02
CA ALA A 15 -3.48 -30.28 22.07
C ALA A 15 -2.61 -30.31 20.81
N LEU A 16 -3.19 -30.74 19.68
CA LEU A 16 -2.58 -30.59 18.37
C LEU A 16 -2.38 -29.10 18.13
N ALA A 17 -1.12 -28.68 17.96
CA ALA A 17 -0.79 -27.34 17.53
C ALA A 17 -1.51 -27.06 16.20
N GLN A 18 -2.47 -26.13 16.20
CA GLN A 18 -3.09 -25.68 14.97
C GLN A 18 -2.02 -24.98 14.13
N SER A 19 -1.61 -25.62 13.04
CA SER A 19 -0.57 -25.13 12.14
C SER A 19 -0.98 -23.79 11.53
N CYS A 20 -0.07 -22.80 11.56
CA CYS A 20 -0.23 -21.54 10.83
C CYS A 20 -0.56 -21.83 9.35
N PRO A 21 -1.64 -21.25 8.78
CA PRO A 21 -2.00 -21.44 7.39
C PRO A 21 -0.82 -21.09 6.46
N GLY A 22 -0.43 -22.01 5.58
CA GLY A 22 0.68 -21.82 4.63
C GLY A 22 2.08 -22.07 5.19
N CYS A 23 2.20 -22.58 6.42
CA CYS A 23 3.48 -23.02 6.98
C CYS A 23 3.89 -24.38 6.39
N PRO A 24 5.04 -24.52 5.71
CA PRO A 24 5.48 -25.78 5.14
C PRO A 24 5.95 -26.81 6.20
N ASN A 25 6.20 -26.38 7.44
CA ASN A 25 6.68 -27.22 8.53
C ASN A 25 5.64 -27.33 9.65
N SER A 26 4.99 -28.49 9.76
CA SER A 26 4.15 -28.89 10.91
C SER A 26 4.93 -29.73 11.94
N GLY A 27 6.26 -29.76 11.87
CA GLY A 27 7.15 -30.56 12.72
C GLY A 27 7.59 -29.87 14.02
N LYS A 28 7.84 -30.67 15.06
CA LYS A 28 8.07 -30.26 16.47
C LYS A 28 9.40 -29.57 16.79
N GLU A 29 10.33 -29.42 15.85
CA GLU A 29 11.70 -28.91 16.11
C GLU A 29 12.22 -27.90 15.07
N ALA A 30 11.37 -27.34 14.21
CA ALA A 30 11.78 -26.27 13.31
C ALA A 30 11.65 -24.90 14.00
N GLU A 31 12.59 -23.97 13.73
CA GLU A 31 12.33 -22.55 14.00
C GLU A 31 10.95 -22.18 13.45
N PRO A 32 10.17 -21.36 14.19
CA PRO A 32 8.84 -21.01 13.74
C PRO A 32 8.93 -20.40 12.33
N CYS A 33 8.12 -20.94 11.42
CA CYS A 33 8.14 -20.54 10.00
C CYS A 33 7.74 -19.08 9.79
N HIS A 34 7.09 -18.49 10.80
CA HIS A 34 6.67 -17.10 10.86
C HIS A 34 7.06 -16.47 12.21
N TRP A 35 7.09 -15.15 12.28
CA TRP A 35 7.13 -14.41 13.53
C TRP A 35 6.26 -13.15 13.46
N LEU A 36 5.85 -12.65 14.63
CA LEU A 36 5.09 -11.42 14.78
C LEU A 36 5.99 -10.30 15.30
N GLU A 37 6.19 -9.25 14.51
CA GLU A 37 6.99 -8.07 14.88
C GLU A 37 6.09 -6.89 15.21
N VAL A 38 6.41 -6.19 16.30
CA VAL A 38 5.76 -4.93 16.69
C VAL A 38 6.10 -3.85 15.68
N THR A 39 5.11 -3.39 14.92
CA THR A 39 5.25 -2.28 13.95
C THR A 39 4.63 -0.99 14.43
N GLY A 40 3.76 -1.05 15.44
CA GLY A 40 3.14 0.12 16.04
C GLY A 40 2.69 -0.16 17.47
N ILE A 41 2.63 0.90 18.27
CA ILE A 41 2.20 0.84 19.66
C ILE A 41 1.19 1.95 19.87
N VAL A 42 0.05 1.59 20.46
CA VAL A 42 -0.96 2.57 20.87
C VAL A 42 -0.38 3.42 22.00
N PRO A 43 -0.30 4.76 21.85
CA PRO A 43 0.17 5.64 22.91
C PRO A 43 -0.59 5.40 24.21
N ASP A 44 0.13 5.38 25.32
CA ASP A 44 -0.41 5.07 26.66
C ASP A 44 -1.18 3.74 26.75
N GLY A 45 -0.99 2.83 25.79
CA GLY A 45 -1.55 1.48 25.83
C GLY A 45 -0.83 0.55 26.82
N PRO A 46 -1.37 -0.65 27.08
CA PRO A 46 -0.73 -1.62 27.97
C PRO A 46 0.70 -1.98 27.56
N ALA A 47 0.96 -2.22 26.27
CA ALA A 47 2.29 -2.51 25.76
C ALA A 47 3.26 -1.32 25.92
N ALA A 48 2.79 -0.09 25.68
CA ALA A 48 3.58 1.12 25.88
C ALA A 48 4.03 1.25 27.33
N ARG A 49 3.10 1.10 28.28
CA ARG A 49 3.38 1.14 29.73
C ARG A 49 4.32 0.02 30.18
N ALA A 50 4.24 -1.15 29.54
CA ALA A 50 5.14 -2.27 29.82
C ALA A 50 6.56 -2.05 29.26
N GLY A 51 6.77 -1.08 28.35
CA GLY A 51 8.07 -0.79 27.76
C GLY A 51 8.41 -1.64 26.53
N ILE A 52 7.39 -2.25 25.90
CA ILE A 52 7.50 -2.86 24.58
C ILE A 52 7.79 -1.76 23.55
N ARG A 53 8.54 -2.09 22.50
CA ARG A 53 9.00 -1.13 21.48
C ARG A 53 8.75 -1.69 20.08
N VAL A 54 8.62 -0.77 19.12
CA VAL A 54 8.68 -1.12 17.70
C VAL A 54 9.98 -1.88 17.40
N GLY A 55 9.87 -2.97 16.65
CA GLY A 55 10.95 -3.91 16.35
C GLY A 55 11.09 -5.08 17.34
N ASP A 56 10.36 -5.08 18.46
CA ASP A 56 10.26 -6.28 19.30
C ASP A 56 9.50 -7.39 18.55
N ALA A 57 9.93 -8.64 18.66
CA ALA A 57 9.24 -9.79 18.07
C ALA A 57 8.60 -10.65 19.16
N LEU A 58 7.29 -10.91 19.08
CA LEU A 58 6.60 -11.77 20.03
C LEU A 58 7.11 -13.21 19.89
N ALA A 59 7.63 -13.77 20.98
CA ALA A 59 8.13 -15.14 21.03
C ALA A 59 7.13 -16.09 21.72
N SER A 60 6.49 -15.64 22.80
CA SER A 60 5.45 -16.42 23.48
C SER A 60 4.37 -15.55 24.12
N TYR A 61 3.17 -16.12 24.28
CA TYR A 61 2.04 -15.52 24.97
C TYR A 61 1.40 -16.56 25.89
N ASP A 62 1.39 -16.27 27.20
CA ASP A 62 0.91 -17.20 28.24
C ASP A 62 1.64 -18.57 28.19
N GLY A 63 2.97 -18.51 28.03
CA GLY A 63 3.84 -19.69 27.91
C GLY A 63 3.71 -20.48 26.60
N LYS A 64 2.79 -20.09 25.70
CA LYS A 64 2.64 -20.72 24.38
C LYS A 64 3.54 -20.01 23.36
N PRO A 65 4.39 -20.73 22.61
CA PRO A 65 5.16 -20.15 21.52
C PRO A 65 4.23 -19.53 20.47
N MET A 66 4.58 -18.35 19.96
CA MET A 66 3.81 -17.62 18.96
C MET A 66 4.63 -17.46 17.68
N GLY A 67 4.14 -18.02 16.58
CA GLY A 67 4.69 -17.88 15.24
C GLY A 67 3.81 -17.02 14.33
N CYS A 68 2.49 -17.04 14.49
CA CYS A 68 1.58 -16.30 13.62
C CYS A 68 0.37 -15.68 14.34
N ARG A 69 -0.38 -14.84 13.61
CA ARG A 69 -1.53 -14.11 14.15
C ARG A 69 -2.69 -15.03 14.53
N ALA A 70 -2.86 -16.14 13.83
CA ALA A 70 -3.88 -17.15 14.16
C ALA A 70 -3.62 -17.75 15.55
N GLU A 71 -2.37 -18.11 15.84
CA GLU A 71 -1.97 -18.64 17.15
C GLU A 71 -2.14 -17.60 18.26
N LEU A 72 -1.75 -16.34 18.02
CA LEU A 72 -1.95 -15.27 18.99
C LEU A 72 -3.43 -15.05 19.29
N SER A 73 -4.28 -15.03 18.26
CA SER A 73 -5.73 -14.83 18.43
C SER A 73 -6.35 -15.98 19.24
N ALA A 74 -5.99 -17.23 18.92
CA ALA A 74 -6.44 -18.40 19.66
C ALA A 74 -5.93 -18.40 21.11
N ALA A 75 -4.67 -18.01 21.33
CA ALA A 75 -4.10 -17.90 22.67
C ALA A 75 -4.82 -16.83 23.49
N GLN A 76 -5.06 -15.63 22.94
CA GLN A 76 -5.80 -14.56 23.59
C GLN A 76 -7.22 -14.96 23.96
N ALA A 77 -7.92 -15.71 23.10
CA ALA A 77 -9.27 -16.20 23.36
C ALA A 77 -9.31 -17.25 24.49
N ALA A 78 -8.24 -18.04 24.66
CA ALA A 78 -8.18 -19.11 25.66
C ALA A 78 -7.85 -18.62 27.08
N VAL A 79 -7.20 -17.46 27.23
CA VAL A 79 -6.78 -16.92 28.54
C VAL A 79 -7.99 -16.66 29.43
N GLN A 80 -7.97 -17.17 30.66
CA GLN A 80 -9.00 -16.95 31.67
C GLN A 80 -8.58 -16.00 32.80
N VAL A 81 -7.30 -15.63 32.87
CA VAL A 81 -6.74 -14.73 33.88
C VAL A 81 -6.69 -13.28 33.38
N ASP A 82 -6.64 -12.32 34.29
CA ASP A 82 -6.65 -10.88 33.95
C ASP A 82 -5.33 -10.38 33.33
N SER A 83 -4.24 -11.09 33.57
CA SER A 83 -2.92 -10.76 33.04
C SER A 83 -2.13 -12.00 32.66
N VAL A 84 -1.33 -11.91 31.61
CA VAL A 84 -0.44 -12.98 31.14
C VAL A 84 0.98 -12.49 31.00
N VAL A 85 1.93 -13.42 31.10
CA VAL A 85 3.31 -13.16 30.72
C VAL A 85 3.44 -13.38 29.21
N ALA A 86 3.96 -12.38 28.51
CA ALA A 86 4.34 -12.48 27.11
C ALA A 86 5.84 -12.24 26.97
N SER A 87 6.54 -13.11 26.24
CA SER A 87 7.96 -12.96 25.96
C SER A 87 8.18 -12.38 24.57
N PHE A 88 9.11 -11.44 24.47
CA PHE A 88 9.49 -10.76 23.23
C PHE A 88 10.99 -10.83 23.03
N ARG A 89 11.43 -10.96 21.79
CA ARG A 89 12.81 -10.81 21.39
C ARG A 89 13.10 -9.37 20.99
N ARG A 90 14.12 -8.77 21.61
CA ARG A 90 14.70 -7.48 21.22
C ARG A 90 16.17 -7.71 20.87
N GLY A 91 16.47 -7.82 19.58
CA GLY A 91 17.77 -8.30 19.11
C GLY A 91 18.04 -9.74 19.58
N ASN A 92 19.11 -9.91 20.37
CA ASN A 92 19.50 -11.21 20.93
C ASN A 92 18.99 -11.45 22.37
N LYS A 93 18.18 -10.53 22.92
CA LYS A 93 17.65 -10.63 24.28
C LYS A 93 16.20 -11.06 24.25
N GLU A 94 15.83 -11.95 25.17
CA GLU A 94 14.44 -12.23 25.49
C GLU A 94 13.98 -11.37 26.67
N LEU A 95 12.83 -10.74 26.53
CA LEU A 95 12.23 -9.81 27.48
C LEU A 95 10.84 -10.32 27.85
N ASN A 96 10.53 -10.39 29.13
CA ASN A 96 9.22 -10.82 29.62
C ASN A 96 8.43 -9.62 30.11
N PHE A 97 7.18 -9.52 29.67
CA PHE A 97 6.26 -8.46 30.08
C PHE A 97 4.97 -9.07 30.62
N VAL A 98 4.47 -8.50 31.71
CA VAL A 98 3.12 -8.83 32.20
C VAL A 98 2.15 -7.89 31.50
N LEU A 99 1.26 -8.46 30.69
CA LEU A 99 0.28 -7.71 29.90
C LEU A 99 -1.14 -8.09 30.34
N PRO A 100 -2.10 -7.15 30.31
CA PRO A 100 -3.49 -7.48 30.55
C PRO A 100 -4.04 -8.40 29.46
N LYS A 101 -5.04 -9.20 29.80
CA LYS A 101 -5.81 -9.98 28.83
C LYS A 101 -6.46 -9.05 27.80
N GLY A 102 -6.51 -9.49 26.55
CA GLY A 102 -7.23 -8.82 25.47
C GLY A 102 -6.34 -7.91 24.63
N LYS A 103 -6.83 -6.69 24.31
CA LYS A 103 -6.13 -5.77 23.40
C LYS A 103 -4.84 -5.26 24.04
N LEU A 104 -3.70 -5.72 23.51
CA LEU A 104 -2.37 -5.37 24.02
C LEU A 104 -1.96 -3.91 23.70
N GLY A 105 -2.66 -3.25 22.77
CA GLY A 105 -2.24 -1.95 22.24
C GLY A 105 -1.03 -2.07 21.32
N ILE A 106 -0.94 -3.16 20.56
CA ILE A 106 0.16 -3.47 19.64
C ILE A 106 -0.41 -3.68 18.24
N HIS A 107 0.25 -3.09 17.25
CA HIS A 107 0.12 -3.46 15.84
C HIS A 107 1.27 -4.40 15.49
N PHE A 108 0.95 -5.61 15.00
CA PHE A 108 1.97 -6.54 14.50
C PHE A 108 2.00 -6.58 12.97
N ALA A 109 3.18 -6.74 12.39
CA ALA A 109 3.37 -7.38 11.10
C ALA A 109 3.70 -8.86 11.29
N GLU A 110 3.22 -9.70 10.38
CA GLU A 110 3.56 -11.13 10.34
C GLU A 110 4.56 -11.37 9.22
N TRP A 111 5.68 -11.99 9.55
CA TRP A 111 6.77 -12.26 8.63
C TRP A 111 7.08 -13.75 8.58
N MET A 112 7.58 -14.23 7.46
CA MET A 112 8.11 -15.55 7.21
C MET A 112 9.63 -15.53 7.27
N ASN A 113 10.23 -16.69 7.54
CA ASN A 113 11.66 -16.90 7.37
C ASN A 113 12.12 -16.52 5.96
N ASP A 114 13.19 -15.73 5.93
CA ASP A 114 13.82 -15.28 4.70
C ASP A 114 14.37 -16.47 3.91
N LEU A 115 14.31 -16.32 2.58
CA LEU A 115 14.88 -17.29 1.66
C LEU A 115 16.38 -17.03 1.52
N ARG A 116 17.14 -18.11 1.32
CA ARG A 116 18.52 -18.01 0.86
C ARG A 116 18.52 -17.91 -0.66
N PRO A 117 19.17 -16.91 -1.28
CA PRO A 117 19.31 -16.85 -2.72
C PRO A 117 20.06 -18.08 -3.25
N ASP A 118 19.72 -18.53 -4.45
CA ASP A 118 20.48 -19.56 -5.15
C ASP A 118 21.93 -19.08 -5.44
N SER A 119 22.87 -20.02 -5.63
CA SER A 119 24.29 -19.70 -5.85
C SER A 119 24.55 -18.79 -7.07
N GLY A 120 23.67 -18.81 -8.06
CA GLY A 120 23.71 -17.95 -9.26
C GLY A 120 22.80 -16.73 -9.20
N ALA A 121 22.16 -16.45 -8.06
CA ALA A 121 21.25 -15.33 -7.92
C ALA A 121 21.99 -13.99 -8.00
N LYS A 122 21.33 -13.00 -8.61
CA LYS A 122 21.69 -11.59 -8.50
C LYS A 122 20.65 -10.90 -7.65
N LEU A 123 21.09 -10.17 -6.64
CA LEU A 123 20.22 -9.46 -5.71
C LEU A 123 20.81 -8.10 -5.39
N ILE A 124 20.04 -7.05 -5.61
CA ILE A 124 20.34 -5.69 -5.18
C ILE A 124 19.93 -5.58 -3.72
N ALA A 125 20.92 -5.51 -2.83
CA ALA A 125 20.70 -5.23 -1.42
C ALA A 125 20.32 -3.76 -1.18
N GLY A 126 19.72 -3.47 -0.03
CA GLY A 126 19.45 -2.11 0.44
C GLY A 126 18.22 -1.43 -0.17
N VAL A 127 17.33 -2.19 -0.82
CA VAL A 127 16.00 -1.68 -1.22
C VAL A 127 15.04 -1.88 -0.04
N PRO A 128 14.43 -0.80 0.51
CA PRO A 128 13.49 -0.91 1.62
C PRO A 128 12.27 -1.77 1.31
N ASN A 129 11.62 -2.31 2.35
CA ASN A 129 10.28 -2.90 2.20
C ASN A 129 9.25 -1.81 1.90
N LEU A 130 8.24 -2.18 1.11
CA LEU A 130 7.10 -1.30 0.80
C LEU A 130 6.05 -1.40 1.89
N SER A 131 5.25 -0.34 2.08
CA SER A 131 4.27 -0.25 3.17
C SER A 131 2.99 0.44 2.71
N TRP A 132 1.84 -0.07 3.13
CA TRP A 132 0.53 0.51 2.85
C TRP A 132 0.26 1.87 3.51
N ASN A 133 1.20 2.36 4.34
CA ASN A 133 1.19 3.78 4.72
C ASN A 133 1.31 4.69 3.49
N GLU A 134 1.91 4.20 2.40
CA GLU A 134 2.07 4.84 1.11
C GLU A 134 1.07 4.23 0.12
N MET A 135 -0.14 4.78 0.05
CA MET A 135 -1.24 4.14 -0.70
C MET A 135 -1.08 4.18 -2.23
N ASN A 136 -0.26 5.08 -2.78
CA ASN A 136 0.08 5.05 -4.20
C ASN A 136 1.23 4.08 -4.42
N SER A 137 0.93 2.88 -4.92
CA SER A 137 1.92 1.81 -5.01
C SER A 137 3.13 2.16 -5.87
N PHE A 138 2.93 2.94 -6.94
CA PHE A 138 4.02 3.41 -7.80
C PHE A 138 4.93 4.39 -7.06
N MET A 139 4.37 5.37 -6.33
CA MET A 139 5.17 6.38 -5.65
C MET A 139 5.97 5.80 -4.49
N GLY A 140 5.39 4.89 -3.69
CA GLY A 140 6.14 4.22 -2.63
C GLY A 140 7.22 3.29 -3.18
N ALA A 141 6.95 2.60 -4.30
CA ALA A 141 7.97 1.82 -4.99
C ALA A 141 9.10 2.71 -5.54
N LEU A 142 8.76 3.85 -6.15
CA LEU A 142 9.74 4.81 -6.64
C LEU A 142 10.58 5.41 -5.51
N GLN A 143 9.99 5.73 -4.36
CA GLN A 143 10.73 6.19 -3.18
C GLN A 143 11.74 5.15 -2.71
N ALA A 144 11.33 3.88 -2.60
CA ALA A 144 12.22 2.80 -2.18
C ALA A 144 13.36 2.55 -3.19
N VAL A 145 13.09 2.68 -4.50
CA VAL A 145 14.16 2.71 -5.51
C VAL A 145 15.06 3.92 -5.33
N GLY A 146 14.49 5.10 -5.09
CA GLY A 146 15.19 6.35 -4.80
C GLY A 146 16.22 6.18 -3.70
N HIS A 147 15.80 5.65 -2.55
CA HIS A 147 16.70 5.36 -1.42
C HIS A 147 17.90 4.49 -1.83
N ARG A 148 17.68 3.49 -2.68
CA ARG A 148 18.75 2.62 -3.16
C ARG A 148 19.73 3.36 -4.08
N ILE A 149 19.28 4.33 -4.84
CA ILE A 149 20.11 5.07 -5.79
C ILE A 149 20.58 6.44 -5.25
N GLY A 150 20.43 6.68 -3.95
CA GLY A 150 20.89 7.91 -3.29
C GLY A 150 19.98 9.12 -3.51
N ASP A 151 18.72 8.89 -3.89
CA ASP A 151 17.66 9.88 -3.84
C ASP A 151 16.91 9.77 -2.51
N HIS A 152 16.65 10.90 -1.86
CA HIS A 152 16.01 10.95 -0.54
C HIS A 152 14.66 11.67 -0.56
N SER A 153 14.04 11.77 -1.73
CA SER A 153 12.71 12.36 -1.85
C SER A 153 11.69 11.49 -1.13
N GLY A 154 10.90 12.10 -0.25
CA GLY A 154 9.81 11.41 0.44
C GLY A 154 8.61 11.16 -0.48
N TYR A 155 7.76 10.21 -0.08
CA TYR A 155 6.49 9.88 -0.74
C TYR A 155 5.64 11.12 -1.06
N ALA A 156 5.44 12.01 -0.08
CA ALA A 156 4.63 13.22 -0.25
C ALA A 156 5.24 14.17 -1.29
N PHE A 157 6.57 14.33 -1.30
CA PHE A 157 7.25 15.14 -2.30
C PHE A 157 7.06 14.58 -3.71
N LEU A 158 7.33 13.29 -3.93
CA LEU A 158 7.16 12.63 -5.23
C LEU A 158 5.71 12.72 -5.73
N SER A 159 4.76 12.52 -4.83
CA SER A 159 3.32 12.58 -5.13
C SER A 159 2.86 14.00 -5.45
N GLY A 160 3.43 15.02 -4.79
CA GLY A 160 3.11 16.42 -5.01
C GLY A 160 3.70 16.98 -6.31
N VAL A 161 5.00 16.78 -6.56
CA VAL A 161 5.68 17.33 -7.76
C VAL A 161 5.23 16.67 -9.06
N SER A 162 4.71 15.45 -8.99
CA SER A 162 4.09 14.76 -10.13
C SER A 162 2.62 15.10 -10.34
N GLY A 163 2.00 15.81 -9.39
CA GLY A 163 0.57 16.09 -9.37
C GLY A 163 -0.31 14.92 -8.94
N ALA A 164 0.23 13.73 -8.65
CA ALA A 164 -0.56 12.57 -8.23
C ALA A 164 -1.44 12.84 -7.00
N ALA A 165 -0.92 13.58 -6.01
CA ALA A 165 -1.64 13.93 -4.78
C ALA A 165 -2.88 14.82 -5.01
N PHE A 166 -2.95 15.51 -6.15
CA PHE A 166 -4.02 16.45 -6.50
C PHE A 166 -4.83 16.00 -7.72
N ARG A 167 -4.54 14.81 -8.23
CA ARG A 167 -5.19 14.27 -9.41
C ARG A 167 -6.42 13.47 -8.99
N THR A 168 -7.55 13.77 -9.62
CA THR A 168 -8.71 12.87 -9.63
C THR A 168 -8.89 12.41 -11.07
N GLN A 169 -8.95 11.10 -11.28
CA GLN A 169 -9.35 10.54 -12.57
C GLN A 169 -10.38 9.44 -12.38
N PHE A 170 -11.15 9.20 -13.43
CA PHE A 170 -12.16 8.16 -13.47
C PHE A 170 -12.19 7.54 -14.87
N PHE A 171 -12.00 6.23 -14.96
CA PHE A 171 -12.10 5.51 -16.22
C PHE A 171 -13.55 5.53 -16.73
N ASP A 172 -13.78 5.35 -18.04
CA ASP A 172 -15.14 5.44 -18.60
C ASP A 172 -16.12 4.39 -18.01
N THR A 173 -15.57 3.31 -17.44
CA THR A 173 -16.29 2.26 -16.70
C THR A 173 -15.73 2.09 -15.29
N TRP A 174 -16.37 1.26 -14.48
CA TRP A 174 -15.89 0.87 -13.15
C TRP A 174 -14.60 0.05 -13.23
N CYS A 175 -13.47 0.74 -13.31
CA CYS A 175 -12.15 0.15 -13.41
C CYS A 175 -11.30 0.50 -12.18
N PRO A 176 -10.70 -0.51 -11.51
CA PRO A 176 -9.82 -0.29 -10.37
C PRO A 176 -8.49 0.39 -10.71
N SER A 177 -8.17 0.58 -12.00
CA SER A 177 -6.98 1.33 -12.43
C SER A 177 -7.14 2.84 -12.33
N SER A 178 -8.34 3.37 -12.06
CA SER A 178 -8.58 4.81 -11.94
C SER A 178 -7.60 5.51 -10.98
N PRO A 179 -7.19 4.98 -9.84
CA PRO A 179 -6.14 5.65 -9.04
C PRO A 179 -4.68 5.39 -9.48
N ASP A 180 -4.41 4.51 -10.44
CA ASP A 180 -3.03 4.15 -10.85
C ASP A 180 -2.30 5.38 -11.43
N ALA A 181 -1.09 5.64 -10.93
CA ALA A 181 -0.25 6.79 -11.29
C ALA A 181 0.24 6.78 -12.74
N THR A 182 0.23 5.62 -13.42
CA THR A 182 0.83 5.47 -14.76
C THR A 182 -0.21 5.42 -15.88
N VAL A 183 -1.50 5.59 -15.58
CA VAL A 183 -2.58 5.61 -16.57
C VAL A 183 -3.32 6.95 -16.57
N GLY A 184 -3.97 7.27 -17.69
CA GLY A 184 -4.54 8.60 -17.91
C GLY A 184 -3.43 9.65 -18.03
N PHE A 185 -3.41 10.63 -17.13
CA PHE A 185 -2.22 11.47 -16.97
C PHE A 185 -1.13 10.68 -16.25
N ASP A 186 0.01 10.49 -16.91
CA ASP A 186 1.14 9.71 -16.39
C ASP A 186 1.95 10.50 -15.33
N ALA A 187 1.43 10.48 -14.11
CA ALA A 187 2.10 11.04 -12.94
C ALA A 187 3.37 10.25 -12.58
N GLY A 188 3.44 8.96 -12.92
CA GLY A 188 4.63 8.14 -12.70
C GLY A 188 5.85 8.67 -13.46
N THR A 189 5.69 8.93 -14.76
CA THR A 189 6.75 9.57 -15.58
C THR A 189 7.06 10.99 -15.10
N ALA A 190 6.07 11.77 -14.63
CA ALA A 190 6.32 13.08 -14.05
C ALA A 190 7.19 13.00 -12.77
N ALA A 191 6.93 12.02 -11.89
CA ALA A 191 7.72 11.79 -10.69
C ALA A 191 9.16 11.37 -11.02
N LEU A 192 9.34 10.49 -12.00
CA LEU A 192 10.66 10.08 -12.50
C LEU A 192 11.47 11.29 -12.99
N LYS A 193 10.87 12.12 -13.84
CA LYS A 193 11.53 13.31 -14.41
C LYS A 193 11.90 14.33 -13.34
N ALA A 194 11.06 14.52 -12.33
CA ALA A 194 11.36 15.41 -11.20
C ALA A 194 12.65 15.01 -10.46
N ARG A 195 13.08 13.75 -10.59
CA ARG A 195 14.30 13.20 -9.98
C ARG A 195 15.41 12.86 -10.98
N GLY A 196 15.35 13.39 -12.21
CA GLY A 196 16.36 13.11 -13.24
C GLY A 196 16.40 11.64 -13.65
N LEU A 197 15.25 10.98 -13.63
CA LEU A 197 15.07 9.62 -14.09
C LEU A 197 14.14 9.59 -15.29
N ASP A 198 14.34 8.60 -16.13
CA ASP A 198 13.43 8.23 -17.22
C ASP A 198 13.25 6.71 -17.22
N ALA A 199 12.23 6.22 -17.92
CA ALA A 199 11.91 4.80 -17.99
C ALA A 199 11.68 4.33 -19.42
N THR A 200 12.22 3.17 -19.74
CA THR A 200 11.73 2.39 -20.89
C THR A 200 10.61 1.47 -20.40
N TRP A 201 9.39 1.79 -20.84
CA TRP A 201 8.19 1.01 -20.54
C TRP A 201 8.08 -0.20 -21.45
N LEU A 202 8.00 -1.39 -20.87
CA LEU A 202 7.85 -2.66 -21.57
C LEU A 202 6.55 -3.34 -21.11
N HIS A 203 5.65 -3.58 -22.06
CA HIS A 203 4.40 -4.29 -21.82
C HIS A 203 4.48 -5.70 -22.37
N VAL A 204 3.99 -6.69 -21.61
CA VAL A 204 3.86 -8.06 -22.08
C VAL A 204 2.82 -8.10 -23.19
N SER A 205 3.16 -8.68 -24.34
CA SER A 205 2.22 -8.87 -25.44
C SER A 205 1.12 -9.85 -25.03
N SER A 206 -0.06 -9.74 -25.63
CA SER A 206 -1.18 -10.66 -25.37
C SER A 206 -0.81 -12.14 -25.62
N ASP A 207 0.10 -12.42 -26.56
CA ASP A 207 0.63 -13.76 -26.83
C ASP A 207 1.85 -14.15 -25.98
N GLY A 208 2.35 -13.24 -25.14
CA GLY A 208 3.47 -13.44 -24.23
C GLY A 208 4.83 -13.69 -24.88
N LYS A 209 4.96 -13.60 -26.22
CA LYS A 209 6.20 -13.94 -26.92
C LYS A 209 7.36 -13.01 -26.62
N ASN A 210 7.09 -11.80 -26.14
CA ASN A 210 8.13 -10.84 -25.78
C ASN A 210 8.68 -11.00 -24.35
N LYS A 211 8.14 -11.91 -23.53
CA LYS A 211 8.62 -12.15 -22.16
C LYS A 211 10.15 -12.40 -22.08
N PRO A 212 10.77 -13.21 -22.96
CA PRO A 212 12.23 -13.40 -22.92
C PRO A 212 13.03 -12.11 -23.12
N GLN A 213 12.53 -11.18 -23.95
CA GLN A 213 13.16 -9.89 -24.19
C GLN A 213 13.03 -8.98 -22.95
N ILE A 214 11.88 -9.02 -22.28
CA ILE A 214 11.64 -8.30 -21.02
C ILE A 214 12.55 -8.85 -19.91
N VAL A 215 12.66 -10.17 -19.77
CA VAL A 215 13.60 -10.81 -18.83
C VAL A 215 15.04 -10.36 -19.10
N ALA A 216 15.46 -10.32 -20.36
CA ALA A 216 16.80 -9.84 -20.71
C ALA A 216 17.02 -8.37 -20.30
N ALA A 217 16.02 -7.51 -20.48
CA ALA A 217 16.08 -6.10 -20.06
C ALA A 217 16.13 -5.96 -18.53
N ILE A 218 15.32 -6.74 -17.80
CA ILE A 218 15.34 -6.79 -16.33
C ILE A 218 16.73 -7.20 -15.85
N LYS A 219 17.26 -8.32 -16.34
CA LYS A 219 18.59 -8.82 -15.94
C LYS A 219 19.68 -7.79 -16.17
N LYS A 220 19.68 -7.14 -17.34
CA LYS A 220 20.64 -6.07 -17.66
C LYS A 220 20.55 -4.91 -16.67
N SER A 221 19.34 -4.51 -16.27
CA SER A 221 19.15 -3.46 -15.25
C SER A 221 19.68 -3.89 -13.88
N ILE A 222 19.36 -5.12 -13.46
CA ILE A 222 19.80 -5.69 -12.19
C ILE A 222 21.32 -5.84 -12.13
N ASP A 223 21.94 -6.33 -13.21
CA ASP A 223 23.40 -6.46 -13.33
C ASP A 223 24.10 -5.09 -13.28
N ALA A 224 23.44 -4.02 -13.73
CA ALA A 224 23.90 -2.64 -13.61
C ALA A 224 23.62 -2.03 -12.21
N GLY A 225 23.02 -2.78 -11.29
CA GLY A 225 22.69 -2.32 -9.94
C GLY A 225 21.48 -1.39 -9.86
N MET A 226 20.65 -1.34 -10.89
CA MET A 226 19.43 -0.52 -10.95
C MET A 226 18.19 -1.40 -10.76
N PRO A 227 17.41 -1.21 -9.67
CA PRO A 227 16.13 -1.89 -9.49
C PRO A 227 15.13 -1.54 -10.60
N VAL A 228 14.14 -2.40 -10.79
CA VAL A 228 13.14 -2.27 -11.85
C VAL A 228 11.76 -2.13 -11.24
N LEU A 229 10.97 -1.15 -11.67
CA LEU A 229 9.57 -1.03 -11.28
C LEU A 229 8.72 -1.98 -12.13
N ALA A 230 7.81 -2.72 -11.51
CA ALA A 230 6.95 -3.68 -12.21
C ALA A 230 5.62 -3.85 -11.49
N ILE A 231 4.55 -4.09 -12.24
CA ILE A 231 3.19 -4.29 -11.70
C ILE A 231 2.78 -5.76 -11.78
N ASP A 232 2.00 -6.22 -10.80
CA ASP A 232 1.40 -7.56 -10.76
C ASP A 232 2.40 -8.70 -10.44
N LEU A 233 3.24 -8.51 -9.42
CA LEU A 233 4.27 -9.49 -9.04
C LEU A 233 3.76 -10.64 -8.16
N ILE A 234 2.80 -10.40 -7.25
CA ILE A 234 2.35 -11.41 -6.26
C ILE A 234 0.82 -11.50 -6.15
N GLU A 235 0.15 -10.67 -5.36
CA GLU A 235 -1.27 -10.87 -5.00
C GLU A 235 -2.21 -10.14 -5.96
N THR A 236 -2.31 -8.82 -5.84
CA THR A 236 -3.08 -7.97 -6.75
C THR A 236 -2.15 -7.18 -7.70
N PRO A 237 -2.69 -6.64 -8.81
CA PRO A 237 -1.98 -5.73 -9.70
C PRO A 237 -1.57 -4.40 -9.03
N GLU A 238 -0.53 -4.45 -8.20
CA GLU A 238 0.09 -3.28 -7.60
C GLU A 238 1.52 -3.14 -8.10
N TRP A 239 1.99 -1.90 -8.18
CA TRP A 239 3.38 -1.62 -8.48
C TRP A 239 4.27 -2.11 -7.34
N GLY A 240 5.38 -2.73 -7.71
CA GLY A 240 6.43 -3.17 -6.81
C GLY A 240 7.78 -3.05 -7.50
N ILE A 241 8.78 -3.71 -6.92
CA ILE A 241 10.17 -3.58 -7.36
C ILE A 241 10.73 -4.98 -7.59
N ILE A 242 11.26 -5.22 -8.78
CA ILE A 242 12.17 -6.34 -9.02
C ILE A 242 13.56 -5.87 -8.58
N ILE A 243 14.12 -6.57 -7.62
CA ILE A 243 15.43 -6.27 -7.02
C ILE A 243 16.46 -7.34 -7.33
N GLY A 244 16.08 -8.40 -8.02
CA GLY A 244 16.97 -9.50 -8.33
C GLY A 244 16.36 -10.53 -9.26
N TYR A 245 17.19 -11.50 -9.63
CA TYR A 245 16.75 -12.68 -10.35
C TYR A 245 17.58 -13.89 -9.95
N GLN A 246 17.00 -15.08 -10.11
CA GLN A 246 17.72 -16.35 -10.04
C GLN A 246 17.26 -17.29 -11.15
N LYS A 247 17.89 -18.47 -11.25
CA LYS A 247 17.62 -19.45 -12.33
C LYS A 247 17.60 -18.80 -13.71
N ASN A 248 18.64 -18.02 -14.00
CA ASN A 248 18.82 -17.29 -15.26
C ASN A 248 17.68 -16.31 -15.65
N GLY A 249 16.84 -15.89 -14.69
CA GLY A 249 15.71 -14.98 -14.91
C GLY A 249 14.35 -15.68 -14.96
N GLU A 250 14.29 -16.99 -14.73
CA GLU A 250 13.04 -17.73 -14.56
C GLU A 250 12.31 -17.32 -13.28
N GLU A 251 13.06 -16.96 -12.23
CA GLU A 251 12.52 -16.45 -10.97
C GLU A 251 13.00 -15.01 -10.73
N LEU A 252 12.05 -14.12 -10.49
CA LEU A 252 12.29 -12.71 -10.18
C LEU A 252 12.19 -12.51 -8.66
N LEU A 253 13.20 -11.87 -8.08
CA LEU A 253 13.25 -11.55 -6.66
C LEU A 253 12.73 -10.12 -6.47
N CYS A 254 11.79 -9.91 -5.55
CA CYS A 254 11.01 -8.68 -5.49
C CYS A 254 10.78 -8.11 -4.10
N ARG A 255 10.32 -6.86 -4.10
CA ARG A 255 9.66 -6.13 -3.01
C ARG A 255 8.28 -5.70 -3.48
N THR A 256 7.30 -5.92 -2.63
CA THR A 256 5.88 -5.62 -2.88
C THR A 256 5.22 -5.15 -1.59
N TYR A 257 4.02 -4.60 -1.70
CA TYR A 257 3.18 -4.27 -0.53
C TYR A 257 2.56 -5.52 0.13
N PHE A 258 2.86 -6.71 -0.40
CA PHE A 258 2.39 -8.01 0.09
C PHE A 258 3.56 -8.88 0.58
N ASP A 259 4.73 -8.26 0.81
CA ASP A 259 5.92 -8.97 1.25
C ASP A 259 5.60 -9.74 2.54
N LYS A 260 5.88 -11.04 2.50
CA LYS A 260 5.85 -11.89 3.68
C LYS A 260 7.26 -12.05 4.25
N ARG A 261 8.30 -11.51 3.63
CA ARG A 261 9.70 -11.66 4.01
C ARG A 261 10.41 -10.33 4.04
N LYS A 262 11.38 -10.18 4.95
CA LYS A 262 12.21 -8.97 5.04
C LYS A 262 13.28 -8.94 3.97
N GLY A 263 13.84 -10.11 3.65
CA GLY A 263 14.96 -10.29 2.74
C GLY A 263 14.58 -10.16 1.27
N PHE A 264 13.59 -10.92 0.80
CA PHE A 264 12.90 -10.79 -0.50
C PHE A 264 11.81 -11.84 -0.61
N ASP A 265 10.85 -11.57 -1.50
CA ASP A 265 9.94 -12.59 -2.01
C ASP A 265 10.26 -12.94 -3.45
N VAL A 266 9.83 -14.13 -3.86
CA VAL A 266 9.87 -14.56 -5.27
C VAL A 266 8.54 -14.18 -5.90
N ALA A 267 8.59 -13.47 -7.03
CA ALA A 267 7.41 -13.10 -7.78
C ALA A 267 6.62 -14.36 -8.15
N ARG A 268 5.32 -14.38 -7.84
CA ARG A 268 4.41 -15.50 -8.14
C ARG A 268 3.80 -15.37 -9.54
N LYS A 269 3.86 -14.18 -10.11
CA LYS A 269 3.34 -13.83 -11.43
C LYS A 269 4.42 -13.11 -12.24
N PHE A 270 4.30 -13.18 -13.56
CA PHE A 270 5.12 -12.40 -14.45
C PHE A 270 4.44 -11.05 -14.70
N PRO A 271 5.12 -9.91 -14.45
CA PRO A 271 4.48 -8.60 -14.52
C PRO A 271 4.02 -8.28 -15.95
N PHE A 272 2.82 -7.69 -16.10
CA PHE A 272 2.33 -7.30 -17.42
C PHE A 272 2.90 -5.97 -17.92
N ALA A 273 3.44 -5.14 -17.04
CA ALA A 273 4.17 -3.93 -17.38
C ALA A 273 5.41 -3.74 -16.49
N VAL A 274 6.49 -3.25 -17.09
CA VAL A 274 7.80 -3.08 -16.46
C VAL A 274 8.40 -1.74 -16.88
N ALA A 275 8.92 -0.97 -15.92
CA ALA A 275 9.67 0.26 -16.16
C ALA A 275 11.16 0.03 -15.89
N ILE A 276 11.94 -0.05 -16.98
CA ILE A 276 13.40 -0.13 -16.91
C ILE A 276 13.95 1.29 -16.73
N LEU A 277 14.44 1.57 -15.52
CA LEU A 277 14.88 2.91 -15.15
C LEU A 277 16.26 3.24 -15.71
N LYS A 278 16.44 4.49 -16.09
CA LYS A 278 17.75 5.07 -16.45
C LYS A 278 17.87 6.45 -15.82
N ARG A 279 19.10 6.82 -15.45
CA ARG A 279 19.39 8.21 -15.07
C ARG A 279 19.42 9.06 -16.32
N GLU A 280 18.75 10.20 -16.25
CA GLU A 280 18.72 11.19 -17.31
C GLU A 280 19.22 12.53 -16.78
N GLY A 281 20.35 12.99 -17.35
CA GLY A 281 20.88 14.33 -17.08
C GLY A 281 21.15 14.62 -15.60
N LYS A 282 21.05 15.90 -15.25
CA LYS A 282 21.15 16.39 -13.88
C LYS A 282 19.77 16.37 -13.25
N VAL A 283 19.68 15.91 -12.00
CA VAL A 283 18.46 16.01 -11.18
C VAL A 283 18.00 17.48 -11.17
N PRO A 284 16.74 17.77 -11.55
CA PRO A 284 16.19 19.11 -11.46
C PRO A 284 16.30 19.66 -10.04
N ASP A 285 16.47 20.97 -9.92
CA ASP A 285 16.35 21.65 -8.63
C ASP A 285 14.93 21.48 -8.08
N ASP A 286 14.79 21.28 -6.76
CA ASP A 286 13.50 21.02 -6.13
C ASP A 286 12.50 22.15 -6.38
N GLY A 287 12.95 23.41 -6.41
CA GLY A 287 12.10 24.56 -6.74
C GLY A 287 11.59 24.53 -8.18
N ALA A 288 12.38 24.01 -9.13
CA ALA A 288 11.94 23.79 -10.50
C ALA A 288 10.92 22.64 -10.60
N SER A 289 11.14 21.55 -9.89
CA SER A 289 10.21 20.42 -9.79
C SER A 289 8.87 20.83 -9.16
N VAL A 290 8.89 21.61 -8.08
CA VAL A 290 7.69 22.15 -7.43
C VAL A 290 6.89 23.04 -8.39
N LYS A 291 7.55 23.99 -9.07
CA LYS A 291 6.91 24.86 -10.05
C LYS A 291 6.30 24.09 -11.21
N GLN A 292 6.97 23.04 -11.67
CA GLN A 292 6.44 22.16 -12.71
C GLN A 292 5.23 21.37 -12.19
N GLY A 293 5.30 20.85 -10.97
CA GLY A 293 4.18 20.19 -10.31
C GLY A 293 2.95 21.07 -10.23
N PHE A 294 3.09 22.35 -9.86
CA PHE A 294 1.96 23.29 -9.84
C PHE A 294 1.29 23.45 -11.21
N ARG A 295 2.06 23.46 -12.30
CA ARG A 295 1.51 23.51 -13.66
C ARG A 295 0.77 22.23 -14.01
N ILE A 296 1.34 21.07 -13.64
CA ILE A 296 0.70 19.77 -13.82
C ILE A 296 -0.64 19.71 -13.09
N VAL A 297 -0.73 20.23 -11.86
CA VAL A 297 -2.01 20.25 -11.12
C VAL A 297 -3.06 21.07 -11.85
N VAL A 298 -2.71 22.28 -12.33
CA VAL A 298 -3.61 23.11 -13.12
C VAL A 298 -4.05 22.38 -14.40
N GLU A 299 -3.11 21.73 -15.09
CA GLU A 299 -3.39 20.94 -16.30
C GLU A 299 -4.38 19.80 -16.00
N ASN A 300 -4.11 19.00 -14.96
CA ASN A 300 -4.95 17.87 -14.58
C ASN A 300 -6.36 18.29 -14.16
N LEU A 301 -6.48 19.40 -13.43
CA LEU A 301 -7.79 19.93 -13.01
C LEU A 301 -8.63 20.47 -14.16
N THR A 302 -7.99 20.95 -15.23
CA THR A 302 -8.67 21.63 -16.36
C THR A 302 -8.77 20.79 -17.62
N THR A 303 -7.98 19.73 -17.76
CA THR A 303 -8.06 18.80 -18.88
C THR A 303 -9.18 17.80 -18.64
N PRO A 304 -10.18 17.70 -19.54
CA PRO A 304 -11.36 16.87 -19.30
C PRO A 304 -11.06 15.37 -19.36
N LYS A 305 -10.06 14.94 -20.14
CA LYS A 305 -9.77 13.52 -20.39
C LYS A 305 -8.34 13.29 -20.90
N TYR A 306 -7.72 12.19 -20.47
CA TYR A 306 -6.47 11.64 -21.01
C TYR A 306 -6.72 10.21 -21.49
N GLY A 307 -6.75 10.01 -22.82
CA GLY A 307 -7.18 8.74 -23.40
C GLY A 307 -8.60 8.38 -22.97
N GLU A 308 -8.76 7.27 -22.26
CA GLU A 308 -10.05 6.78 -21.74
C GLU A 308 -10.38 7.28 -20.33
N TYR A 309 -9.46 8.00 -19.68
CA TYR A 309 -9.60 8.46 -18.29
C TYR A 309 -10.09 9.90 -18.24
N TYR A 310 -11.27 10.14 -17.68
CA TYR A 310 -11.73 11.49 -17.34
C TYR A 310 -10.84 12.05 -16.23
N SER A 311 -10.56 13.35 -16.26
CA SER A 311 -9.63 13.99 -15.32
C SER A 311 -10.21 15.26 -14.68
N GLY A 312 -9.71 15.58 -13.50
CA GLY A 312 -10.00 16.82 -12.79
C GLY A 312 -11.48 16.97 -12.45
N LEU A 313 -12.02 18.17 -12.66
CA LEU A 313 -13.44 18.47 -12.36
C LEU A 313 -14.41 17.57 -13.14
N VAL A 314 -14.06 17.21 -14.37
CA VAL A 314 -14.90 16.33 -15.22
C VAL A 314 -14.89 14.88 -14.72
N ALA A 315 -13.81 14.43 -14.07
CA ALA A 315 -13.77 13.10 -13.45
C ALA A 315 -14.82 12.98 -12.32
N PHE A 316 -14.96 13.99 -11.47
CA PHE A 316 -16.01 14.04 -10.46
C PHE A 316 -17.40 13.97 -11.09
N ASP A 317 -17.65 14.76 -12.15
CA ASP A 317 -18.94 14.78 -12.85
C ASP A 317 -19.28 13.40 -13.43
N LYS A 318 -18.31 12.76 -14.08
CA LYS A 318 -18.47 11.42 -14.64
C LYS A 318 -18.76 10.40 -13.55
N TRP A 319 -17.99 10.41 -12.47
CA TRP A 319 -18.13 9.46 -11.38
C TRP A 319 -19.51 9.59 -10.71
N MET A 320 -19.93 10.80 -10.37
CA MET A 320 -21.26 11.06 -9.82
C MET A 320 -22.39 10.63 -10.77
N ALA A 321 -22.23 10.84 -12.07
CA ALA A 321 -23.21 10.37 -13.06
C ALA A 321 -23.31 8.84 -13.08
N ARG A 322 -22.19 8.11 -13.06
CA ARG A 322 -22.21 6.64 -13.02
C ARG A 322 -22.83 6.10 -11.73
N LEU A 323 -22.56 6.70 -10.57
CA LEU A 323 -23.22 6.33 -9.31
C LEU A 323 -24.75 6.50 -9.38
N ARG A 324 -25.21 7.54 -10.09
CA ARG A 324 -26.63 7.89 -10.20
C ARG A 324 -27.37 7.03 -11.23
N ASP A 325 -26.77 6.87 -12.40
CA ASP A 325 -27.47 6.47 -13.62
C ASP A 325 -27.24 5.00 -14.00
N ASP A 326 -26.17 4.36 -13.52
CA ASP A 326 -25.94 2.93 -13.78
C ASP A 326 -26.98 2.06 -13.04
N ASP A 327 -27.48 1.04 -13.72
CA ASP A 327 -28.39 0.06 -13.14
C ASP A 327 -27.64 -1.10 -12.49
N PHE A 328 -27.35 -0.95 -11.20
CA PHE A 328 -26.68 -1.99 -10.40
C PHE A 328 -27.60 -3.17 -10.06
N THR A 329 -28.92 -3.05 -10.23
CA THR A 329 -29.87 -4.12 -9.87
C THR A 329 -29.82 -5.30 -10.84
N GLN A 330 -29.28 -5.08 -12.04
CA GLN A 330 -29.10 -6.11 -13.07
C GLN A 330 -27.76 -6.86 -12.97
N LEU A 331 -26.89 -6.46 -12.03
CA LEU A 331 -25.58 -7.09 -11.86
C LEU A 331 -25.70 -8.30 -10.95
N ASP A 332 -25.06 -9.40 -11.36
CA ASP A 332 -24.74 -10.49 -10.43
C ASP A 332 -23.73 -10.02 -9.37
N SER A 333 -23.65 -10.75 -8.25
CA SER A 333 -22.79 -10.37 -7.12
C SER A 333 -21.31 -10.26 -7.48
N ALA A 334 -20.83 -11.00 -8.49
CA ALA A 334 -19.44 -10.91 -8.92
C ALA A 334 -19.16 -9.59 -9.66
N LYS A 335 -20.03 -9.21 -10.60
CA LYS A 335 -19.92 -7.91 -11.29
C LYS A 335 -20.11 -6.75 -10.33
N LEU A 336 -21.08 -6.85 -9.42
CA LEU A 336 -21.28 -5.82 -8.40
C LEU A 336 -20.05 -5.70 -7.48
N SER A 337 -19.42 -6.82 -7.09
CA SER A 337 -18.17 -6.79 -6.33
C SER A 337 -17.05 -6.04 -7.06
N ASN A 338 -16.92 -6.19 -8.38
CA ASN A 338 -15.93 -5.44 -9.16
C ASN A 338 -16.23 -3.93 -9.19
N VAL A 339 -17.51 -3.57 -9.29
CA VAL A 339 -17.96 -2.17 -9.21
C VAL A 339 -17.63 -1.57 -7.84
N ILE A 340 -17.99 -2.27 -6.75
CA ILE A 340 -17.70 -1.83 -5.38
C ILE A 340 -16.19 -1.68 -5.17
N GLN A 341 -15.39 -2.62 -5.67
CA GLN A 341 -13.93 -2.54 -5.60
C GLN A 341 -13.38 -1.31 -6.32
N ALA A 342 -13.80 -1.07 -7.57
CA ALA A 342 -13.36 0.10 -8.33
C ALA A 342 -13.76 1.41 -7.65
N ASN A 343 -15.00 1.49 -7.16
CA ASN A 343 -15.51 2.67 -6.47
C ASN A 343 -14.75 2.95 -5.16
N TYR A 344 -14.68 1.96 -4.27
CA TYR A 344 -14.04 2.09 -2.97
C TYR A 344 -12.54 2.43 -3.10
N TRP A 345 -11.83 1.79 -4.02
CA TRP A 345 -10.41 2.11 -4.23
C TRP A 345 -10.22 3.51 -4.81
N THR A 346 -11.07 3.96 -5.73
CA THR A 346 -11.00 5.33 -6.25
C THR A 346 -11.26 6.35 -5.13
N PHE A 347 -12.25 6.10 -4.27
CA PHE A 347 -12.60 6.97 -3.15
C PHE A 347 -11.55 7.01 -2.05
N SER A 348 -11.11 5.85 -1.57
CA SER A 348 -10.05 5.77 -0.57
C SER A 348 -8.74 6.39 -1.05
N ARG A 349 -8.42 6.25 -2.34
CA ARG A 349 -7.25 6.91 -2.94
C ARG A 349 -7.40 8.42 -3.05
N LEU A 350 -8.59 8.95 -3.40
CA LEU A 350 -8.85 10.39 -3.37
C LEU A 350 -8.56 10.97 -1.97
N VAL A 351 -9.11 10.37 -0.91
CA VAL A 351 -8.89 10.81 0.47
C VAL A 351 -7.40 10.79 0.84
N ALA A 352 -6.72 9.67 0.57
CA ALA A 352 -5.31 9.51 0.88
C ALA A 352 -4.41 10.47 0.11
N ASP A 353 -4.74 10.74 -1.16
CA ASP A 353 -3.98 11.67 -2.00
C ASP A 353 -4.13 13.10 -1.53
N ARG A 354 -5.32 13.53 -1.09
CA ARG A 354 -5.50 14.86 -0.51
C ARG A 354 -4.74 15.04 0.79
N LYS A 355 -4.72 14.03 1.67
CA LYS A 355 -3.86 14.04 2.88
C LYS A 355 -2.38 14.18 2.53
N THR A 356 -1.93 13.42 1.54
CA THR A 356 -0.55 13.48 1.03
C THR A 356 -0.25 14.86 0.42
N GLY A 357 -1.22 15.45 -0.27
CA GLY A 357 -1.13 16.79 -0.86
C GLY A 357 -1.00 17.89 0.18
N ILE A 358 -1.73 17.78 1.31
CA ILE A 358 -1.61 18.69 2.45
C ILE A 358 -0.20 18.62 3.05
N GLU A 359 0.33 17.41 3.26
CA GLU A 359 1.70 17.20 3.74
C GLU A 359 2.72 17.84 2.79
N TYR A 360 2.59 17.59 1.49
CA TYR A 360 3.45 18.18 0.46
C TYR A 360 3.40 19.72 0.46
N LEU A 361 2.22 20.32 0.58
CA LEU A 361 2.08 21.79 0.64
C LEU A 361 2.76 22.36 1.89
N GLY A 362 2.77 21.61 2.99
CA GLY A 362 3.55 21.92 4.19
C GLY A 362 5.07 21.87 3.96
N ILE A 363 5.56 20.84 3.25
CA ILE A 363 6.97 20.74 2.85
C ILE A 363 7.36 21.95 1.98
N VAL A 364 6.54 22.30 0.98
CA VAL A 364 6.81 23.46 0.11
C VAL A 364 6.82 24.77 0.90
N ALA A 365 5.89 24.96 1.83
CA ALA A 365 5.86 26.15 2.69
C ALA A 365 7.17 26.30 3.49
N GLN A 366 7.72 25.20 4.01
CA GLN A 366 8.97 25.23 4.78
C GLN A 366 10.21 25.47 3.92
N GLN A 367 10.22 24.94 2.69
CA GLN A 367 11.39 24.95 1.82
C GLN A 367 11.45 26.14 0.86
N MET A 368 10.31 26.78 0.58
CA MET A 368 10.20 27.87 -0.41
C MET A 368 9.60 29.13 0.24
N PRO A 369 10.46 29.99 0.84
CA PRO A 369 10.01 31.23 1.46
C PRO A 369 9.20 32.10 0.52
N GLY A 370 8.09 32.65 1.01
CA GLY A 370 7.15 33.47 0.25
C GLY A 370 5.99 32.69 -0.39
N LEU A 371 5.96 31.36 -0.26
CA LEU A 371 4.82 30.53 -0.71
C LEU A 371 3.88 30.12 0.42
N GLU A 372 4.23 30.36 1.69
CA GLU A 372 3.54 29.86 2.88
C GLU A 372 2.06 30.20 2.90
N ALA A 373 1.71 31.46 2.63
CA ALA A 373 0.33 31.91 2.60
C ALA A 373 -0.47 31.26 1.46
N LYS A 374 0.17 31.06 0.30
CA LYS A 374 -0.50 30.49 -0.89
C LYS A 374 -0.70 29.00 -0.74
N THR A 375 0.32 28.25 -0.32
CA THR A 375 0.22 26.81 -0.09
C THR A 375 -0.67 26.50 1.11
N GLY A 376 -0.63 27.32 2.16
CA GLY A 376 -1.54 27.23 3.31
C GLY A 376 -3.01 27.42 2.93
N ALA A 377 -3.33 28.35 2.03
CA ALA A 377 -4.69 28.54 1.54
C ALA A 377 -5.22 27.32 0.77
N VAL A 378 -4.39 26.71 -0.09
CA VAL A 378 -4.75 25.47 -0.80
C VAL A 378 -4.89 24.29 0.18
N ALA A 379 -3.94 24.15 1.12
CA ALA A 379 -3.98 23.09 2.12
C ALA A 379 -5.24 23.15 2.99
N ALA A 380 -5.71 24.35 3.36
CA ALA A 380 -6.95 24.53 4.10
C ALA A 380 -8.19 24.07 3.31
N LEU A 381 -8.21 24.25 1.99
CA LEU A 381 -9.29 23.73 1.14
C LEU A 381 -9.28 22.21 1.13
N TYR A 382 -8.12 21.58 0.94
CA TYR A 382 -8.02 20.12 0.94
C TYR A 382 -8.24 19.49 2.31
N GLN A 383 -7.92 20.19 3.39
CA GLN A 383 -8.29 19.76 4.74
C GLN A 383 -9.82 19.66 4.88
N ARG A 384 -10.56 20.66 4.38
CA ARG A 384 -12.03 20.62 4.35
C ARG A 384 -12.57 19.52 3.44
N GLU A 385 -11.92 19.24 2.31
CA GLU A 385 -12.30 18.13 1.43
C GLU A 385 -12.15 16.78 2.14
N VAL A 386 -11.03 16.56 2.82
CA VAL A 386 -10.79 15.34 3.62
C VAL A 386 -11.81 15.22 4.74
N GLU A 387 -12.14 16.30 5.45
CA GLU A 387 -13.16 16.30 6.51
C GLU A 387 -14.56 15.91 6.02
N ILE A 388 -14.86 16.15 4.74
CA ILE A 388 -16.12 15.74 4.10
C ILE A 388 -16.07 14.27 3.67
N LEU A 389 -14.97 13.86 3.05
CA LEU A 389 -14.86 12.54 2.41
C LEU A 389 -14.52 11.42 3.39
N GLU A 390 -13.59 11.64 4.31
CA GLU A 390 -13.03 10.59 5.17
C GLU A 390 -14.08 9.89 6.05
N PRO A 391 -15.03 10.59 6.71
CA PRO A 391 -16.03 9.90 7.54
C PRO A 391 -16.87 8.90 6.75
N LEU A 392 -17.04 9.11 5.44
CA LEU A 392 -17.84 8.22 4.59
C LEU A 392 -17.13 6.88 4.33
N LEU A 393 -15.80 6.78 4.48
CA LEU A 393 -15.06 5.54 4.22
C LEU A 393 -15.51 4.37 5.09
N GLU A 394 -15.98 4.64 6.30
CA GLU A 394 -16.49 3.62 7.22
C GLU A 394 -17.92 3.16 6.87
N GLU A 395 -18.69 4.02 6.18
CA GLU A 395 -20.07 3.72 5.75
C GLU A 395 -20.12 3.05 4.37
N MET A 396 -19.10 3.24 3.53
CA MET A 396 -19.07 2.69 2.18
C MET A 396 -18.93 1.17 2.16
N PRO A 397 -19.57 0.48 1.19
CA PRO A 397 -19.30 -0.94 0.96
C PRO A 397 -17.81 -1.12 0.57
N CYS A 398 -17.09 -1.92 1.35
CA CYS A 398 -15.68 -2.21 1.09
C CYS A 398 -15.50 -3.42 0.15
N PRO A 399 -14.35 -3.58 -0.52
CA PRO A 399 -14.06 -4.76 -1.31
C PRO A 399 -14.29 -6.04 -0.51
N GLY A 400 -15.03 -6.99 -1.08
CA GLY A 400 -15.38 -8.25 -0.42
C GLY A 400 -16.64 -8.21 0.47
N SER A 401 -17.32 -7.07 0.61
CA SER A 401 -18.58 -6.99 1.38
C SER A 401 -19.81 -7.53 0.62
N VAL A 402 -19.72 -7.67 -0.70
CA VAL A 402 -20.84 -8.06 -1.55
C VAL A 402 -21.13 -9.57 -1.40
N VAL A 403 -22.37 -9.90 -1.05
CA VAL A 403 -22.86 -11.29 -0.92
C VAL A 403 -24.05 -11.55 -1.86
N PRO A 404 -24.40 -12.82 -2.17
CA PRO A 404 -25.57 -13.14 -2.97
C PRO A 404 -26.85 -12.47 -2.47
N GLY A 405 -27.54 -11.73 -3.35
CA GLY A 405 -28.78 -11.00 -3.04
C GLY A 405 -28.59 -9.65 -2.35
N TRP A 406 -27.36 -9.24 -2.04
CA TRP A 406 -27.09 -7.88 -1.56
C TRP A 406 -27.30 -6.84 -2.68
N LEU A 407 -27.88 -5.70 -2.32
CA LEU A 407 -28.13 -4.59 -3.23
C LEU A 407 -27.39 -3.35 -2.75
N TRP A 408 -26.85 -2.58 -3.69
CA TRP A 408 -26.28 -1.27 -3.38
C TRP A 408 -27.37 -0.21 -3.39
N GLU A 409 -27.88 0.10 -2.20
CA GLU A 409 -29.02 0.99 -2.02
C GLU A 409 -28.77 2.37 -2.63
N LYS A 410 -29.82 2.93 -3.25
CA LYS A 410 -29.74 4.25 -3.86
C LYS A 410 -29.37 5.32 -2.83
N ALA A 411 -29.89 5.21 -1.60
CA ALA A 411 -29.62 6.16 -0.53
C ALA A 411 -28.12 6.23 -0.17
N ASP A 412 -27.42 5.09 -0.18
CA ASP A 412 -25.98 5.06 0.10
C ASP A 412 -25.18 5.72 -1.04
N ARG A 413 -25.56 5.45 -2.28
CA ARG A 413 -24.99 6.13 -3.45
C ARG A 413 -25.26 7.64 -3.45
N ASP A 414 -26.45 8.07 -3.04
CA ASP A 414 -26.81 9.49 -2.95
C ASP A 414 -25.96 10.23 -1.90
N LYS A 415 -25.60 9.58 -0.78
CA LYS A 415 -24.64 10.13 0.20
C LYS A 415 -23.27 10.34 -0.43
N GLU A 416 -22.76 9.34 -1.14
CA GLU A 416 -21.47 9.41 -1.83
C GLU A 416 -21.46 10.51 -2.90
N ILE A 417 -22.50 10.59 -3.73
CA ILE A 417 -22.67 11.67 -4.72
C ILE A 417 -22.65 13.04 -4.04
N SER A 418 -23.30 13.19 -2.89
CA SER A 418 -23.34 14.47 -2.15
C SER A 418 -21.95 14.87 -1.64
N ALA A 419 -21.18 13.91 -1.12
CA ALA A 419 -19.81 14.13 -0.68
C ALA A 419 -18.88 14.48 -1.85
N LEU A 420 -18.98 13.75 -2.97
CA LEU A 420 -18.22 14.02 -4.19
C LEU A 420 -18.55 15.38 -4.80
N ALA A 421 -19.83 15.81 -4.78
CA ALA A 421 -20.23 17.13 -5.25
C ALA A 421 -19.61 18.25 -4.41
N ALA A 422 -19.57 18.07 -3.08
CA ALA A 422 -18.94 19.03 -2.18
C ALA A 422 -17.42 19.08 -2.37
N ALA A 423 -16.76 17.91 -2.52
CA ALA A 423 -15.34 17.82 -2.83
C ALA A 423 -15.00 18.51 -4.17
N ARG A 424 -15.76 18.24 -5.23
CA ARG A 424 -15.62 18.92 -6.53
C ARG A 424 -15.73 20.44 -6.41
N ALA A 425 -16.65 20.96 -5.60
CA ALA A 425 -16.79 22.40 -5.38
C ALA A 425 -15.58 23.01 -4.66
N ILE A 426 -14.87 22.24 -3.82
CA ILE A 426 -13.61 22.66 -3.21
C ILE A 426 -12.50 22.68 -4.27
N GLU A 427 -12.42 21.69 -5.15
CA GLU A 427 -11.44 21.69 -6.25
C GLU A 427 -11.60 22.90 -7.17
N GLU A 428 -12.85 23.28 -7.45
CA GLU A 428 -13.16 24.49 -8.24
C GLU A 428 -12.69 25.78 -7.52
N GLN A 429 -12.79 25.83 -6.18
CA GLN A 429 -12.24 26.93 -5.37
C GLN A 429 -10.70 26.91 -5.31
N ALA A 430 -10.08 25.72 -5.33
CA ALA A 430 -8.63 25.57 -5.31
C ALA A 430 -7.98 25.96 -6.64
N LEU A 431 -8.67 25.76 -7.77
CA LEU A 431 -8.16 26.04 -9.11
C LEU A 431 -7.55 27.45 -9.32
N PRO A 432 -8.19 28.58 -8.93
CA PRO A 432 -7.56 29.89 -9.05
C PRO A 432 -6.28 30.02 -8.21
N LEU A 433 -6.23 29.43 -7.01
CA LEU A 433 -5.03 29.43 -6.17
C LEU A 433 -3.89 28.63 -6.80
N TRP A 434 -4.22 27.48 -7.41
CA TRP A 434 -3.26 26.70 -8.19
C TRP A 434 -2.72 27.47 -9.40
N LYS A 435 -3.58 28.20 -10.12
CA LYS A 435 -3.16 29.08 -11.23
C LYS A 435 -2.21 30.18 -10.77
N ASP A 436 -2.40 30.70 -9.56
CA ASP A 436 -1.51 31.72 -8.98
C ASP A 436 -0.18 31.14 -8.48
N LEU A 437 -0.19 29.90 -7.96
CA LEU A 437 1.02 29.15 -7.62
C LEU A 437 1.85 28.80 -8.87
N ALA A 438 1.20 28.34 -9.94
CA ALA A 438 1.86 28.00 -11.21
C ALA A 438 2.55 29.20 -11.90
N LYS A 439 2.14 30.43 -11.55
CA LYS A 439 2.74 31.69 -12.02
C LYS A 439 3.78 32.27 -11.06
N ALA A 440 3.91 31.72 -9.85
CA ALA A 440 4.85 32.25 -8.86
C ALA A 440 6.30 32.12 -9.37
N LYS A 441 7.07 33.20 -9.21
CA LYS A 441 8.42 33.34 -9.78
C LYS A 441 9.47 32.53 -9.06
#